data_AF-A0A0G0E7K3-F1
#
_entry.id   AF-A0A0G0E7K3-F1
#
_cell.length_a   1.000
_cell.length_b   1.000
_cell.length_c   1.000
_cell.angle_alpha   90.00
_cell.angle_beta   90.00
_cell.angle_gamma   90.00
#
_symmetry.space_group_name_H-M   'P 1'
#
loop_
_entity.id
_entity.type
_entity.pdbx_description
1 polymer ?
#
loop_
_entity_poly.entity_id
_entity_poly.type
_entity_poly.pdbx_seq_one_letter_code
_entity_poly.pdbx_strand_id
1 'polypeptide(L)'
;MNQEKKYLGIDWGKRKIGLAIAEGETRIAFGYGKIINDRNLLDNLLEIIHKENITDVVIGVPQHFMRQGEIFEGKKLGEEIKKKSGYEVYYQNEMFTTKMANVNLIEQGKRKIKNFDDKEAARIILQQWLDNLK
;
A
#
# COMPACT_ATOMS: atom_id res chain seq x y z
N MET A 1 17.00 16.48 -16.88
CA MET A 1 15.56 16.72 -16.67
C MET A 1 15.21 16.10 -15.33
N ASN A 2 14.77 16.89 -14.35
CA ASN A 2 14.19 16.31 -13.13
C ASN A 2 12.88 15.66 -13.55
N GLN A 3 12.81 14.32 -13.51
CA GLN A 3 11.52 13.65 -13.63
C GLN A 3 10.73 13.97 -12.37
N GLU A 4 9.53 14.52 -12.54
CA GLU A 4 8.60 14.74 -11.45
C GLU A 4 8.24 13.39 -10.84
N LYS A 5 8.39 13.27 -9.52
CA LYS A 5 8.08 12.03 -8.83
C LYS A 5 6.57 11.84 -8.73
N LYS A 6 6.10 10.64 -9.08
CA LYS A 6 4.74 10.18 -8.80
C LYS A 6 4.78 8.86 -8.08
N TYR A 7 3.98 8.78 -7.02
CA TYR A 7 3.99 7.65 -6.11
C TYR A 7 2.73 6.81 -6.26
N LEU A 8 2.89 5.50 -6.21
CA LEU A 8 1.80 4.55 -6.02
C LEU A 8 1.90 3.91 -4.64
N GLY A 9 0.89 4.12 -3.80
CA GLY A 9 0.71 3.45 -2.52
C GLY A 9 -0.09 2.16 -2.66
N ILE A 10 0.36 1.11 -2.00
CA ILE A 10 -0.24 -0.24 -2.03
C ILE A 10 -0.50 -0.70 -0.60
N ASP A 11 -1.77 -0.98 -0.29
CA ASP A 11 -2.19 -1.76 0.90
C ASP A 11 -2.36 -3.22 0.48
N TRP A 12 -1.44 -4.07 0.92
CA TRP A 12 -1.46 -5.48 0.52
C TRP A 12 -2.50 -6.27 1.31
N GLY A 13 -3.43 -6.91 0.59
CA GLY A 13 -4.39 -7.83 1.17
C GLY A 13 -4.48 -9.15 0.38
N LYS A 14 -4.72 -10.25 1.10
CA LYS A 14 -4.84 -11.61 0.52
C LYS A 14 -5.90 -11.76 -0.56
N ARG A 15 -6.94 -10.92 -0.58
CA ARG A 15 -8.04 -10.98 -1.55
C ARG A 15 -8.13 -9.77 -2.46
N LYS A 16 -7.80 -8.60 -1.94
CA LYS A 16 -7.88 -7.31 -2.61
C LYS A 16 -6.71 -6.46 -2.16
N ILE A 17 -6.28 -5.57 -3.04
CA ILE A 17 -5.21 -4.64 -2.78
C ILE A 17 -5.78 -3.23 -2.94
N GLY A 18 -5.62 -2.41 -1.92
CA GLY A 18 -5.96 -0.99 -1.95
C GLY A 18 -4.86 -0.20 -2.66
N LEU A 19 -5.24 0.82 -3.43
CA LEU A 19 -4.32 1.66 -4.19
C LEU A 19 -4.54 3.14 -3.89
N ALA A 20 -3.45 3.90 -3.83
CA ALA A 20 -3.43 5.35 -3.70
C ALA A 20 -2.34 5.96 -4.59
N ILE A 21 -2.51 7.22 -4.98
CA ILE A 21 -1.52 7.97 -5.77
C ILE A 21 -1.16 9.28 -5.10
N ALA A 22 0.03 9.80 -5.36
CA ALA A 22 0.47 11.11 -4.92
C ALA A 22 1.48 11.72 -5.89
N GLU A 23 1.53 13.04 -5.94
CA GLU A 23 2.59 13.79 -6.62
C GLU A 23 3.66 14.23 -5.62
N GLY A 24 4.92 14.22 -6.05
CA GLY A 24 6.04 14.50 -5.16
C GLY A 24 6.21 15.95 -4.75
N GLU A 25 5.67 16.89 -5.53
CA GLU A 25 5.68 18.31 -5.18
C GLU A 25 4.68 18.61 -4.05
N THR A 26 3.43 18.16 -4.20
CA THR A 26 2.37 18.41 -3.21
C THR A 26 2.46 17.50 -2.00
N ARG A 27 2.98 16.27 -2.17
CA ARG A 27 3.05 15.23 -1.14
C ARG A 27 1.69 14.91 -0.48
N ILE A 28 0.61 15.01 -1.25
CA ILE A 28 -0.75 14.68 -0.81
C ILE A 28 -1.19 13.37 -1.47
N ALA A 29 -1.53 12.38 -0.65
CA ALA A 29 -2.03 11.10 -1.12
C ALA A 29 -3.55 11.12 -1.33
N PHE A 30 -3.98 10.60 -2.48
CA PHE A 30 -5.38 10.38 -2.83
C PHE A 30 -5.64 8.90 -3.05
N GLY A 31 -6.77 8.39 -2.57
CA GLY A 31 -7.16 7.02 -2.87
C GLY A 31 -7.42 6.87 -4.37
N TYR A 32 -6.82 5.86 -4.99
CA TYR A 32 -6.97 5.55 -6.41
C TYR A 32 -8.10 4.54 -6.62
N GLY A 33 -8.09 3.44 -5.86
CA GLY A 33 -9.08 2.38 -6.02
C GLY A 33 -8.64 1.10 -5.34
N LYS A 34 -9.12 -0.03 -5.88
CA LYS A 34 -8.73 -1.36 -5.44
C LYS A 34 -8.76 -2.35 -6.59
N ILE A 35 -7.91 -3.36 -6.52
CA ILE A 35 -7.84 -4.45 -7.49
C ILE A 35 -7.90 -5.81 -6.76
N ILE A 36 -8.27 -6.86 -7.50
CA ILE A 36 -8.32 -8.22 -6.96
C ILE A 36 -6.89 -8.77 -6.90
N ASN A 37 -6.57 -9.44 -5.79
CA ASN A 37 -5.31 -10.17 -5.66
C ASN A 37 -5.46 -11.56 -6.30
N ASP A 38 -5.31 -11.62 -7.62
CA ASP A 38 -5.34 -12.84 -8.41
C ASP A 38 -4.09 -12.96 -9.30
N ARG A 39 -4.10 -13.93 -10.22
CA ARG A 39 -2.98 -14.18 -11.13
C ARG A 39 -2.63 -13.00 -12.06
N ASN A 40 -3.56 -12.07 -12.28
CA ASN A 40 -3.37 -10.91 -13.16
C ASN A 40 -2.92 -9.67 -12.38
N LEU A 41 -2.73 -9.78 -11.06
CA LEU A 41 -2.41 -8.65 -10.18
C LEU A 41 -1.21 -7.84 -10.68
N LEU A 42 -0.12 -8.53 -11.01
CA LEU A 42 1.12 -7.88 -11.44
C LEU A 42 0.93 -7.09 -12.73
N ASP A 43 0.24 -7.67 -13.72
CA ASP A 43 0.02 -7.01 -15.00
C ASP A 43 -0.90 -5.79 -14.85
N ASN A 44 -1.95 -5.92 -14.04
CA ASN A 44 -2.84 -4.80 -13.72
C ASN A 44 -2.08 -3.64 -13.02
N LEU A 45 -1.16 -3.95 -12.12
CA LEU A 45 -0.34 -2.94 -11.45
C LEU A 45 0.63 -2.26 -12.40
N LEU A 46 1.25 -3.02 -13.32
CA LEU A 46 2.16 -2.45 -14.32
C LEU A 46 1.41 -1.54 -15.30
N GLU A 47 0.18 -1.88 -15.68
CA GLU A 47 -0.66 -1.00 -16.50
C GLU A 47 -0.95 0.32 -15.78
N ILE A 48 -1.30 0.28 -14.49
CA ILE A 48 -1.53 1.49 -13.68
C ILE A 48 -0.24 2.32 -13.55
N ILE A 49 0.89 1.67 -13.27
CA ILE A 49 2.21 2.32 -13.15
C ILE A 49 2.54 3.08 -14.44
N HIS A 50 2.35 2.45 -15.60
CA HIS A 50 2.61 3.07 -16.89
C HIS A 50 1.62 4.20 -17.20
N LYS A 51 0.31 3.95 -17.02
CA LYS A 51 -0.75 4.90 -17.33
C LYS A 51 -0.66 6.19 -16.50
N GLU A 52 -0.37 6.06 -15.21
CA GLU A 52 -0.31 7.19 -14.28
C GLU A 52 1.09 7.83 -14.20
N ASN A 53 2.07 7.31 -14.96
CA ASN A 53 3.47 7.73 -14.95
C ASN A 53 4.10 7.66 -13.55
N ILE A 54 3.89 6.55 -12.84
CA ILE A 54 4.45 6.31 -11.50
C ILE A 54 5.95 6.09 -11.61
N THR A 55 6.72 6.72 -10.72
CA THR A 55 8.19 6.60 -10.65
C THR A 55 8.68 5.84 -9.42
N ASP A 56 7.84 5.75 -8.38
CA ASP A 56 8.19 5.19 -7.09
C ASP A 56 6.95 4.46 -6.51
N VAL A 57 7.12 3.26 -5.96
CA VAL A 57 6.03 2.47 -5.35
C VAL A 57 6.27 2.33 -3.86
N VAL A 58 5.23 2.46 -3.05
CA VAL A 58 5.25 2.33 -1.60
C VAL A 58 4.30 1.21 -1.19
N ILE A 59 4.83 0.14 -0.60
CA ILE A 59 4.04 -0.99 -0.13
C ILE A 59 3.98 -0.95 1.40
N GLY A 60 2.77 -0.96 1.94
CA GLY A 60 2.57 -1.08 3.37
C GLY A 60 2.89 -2.51 3.86
N VAL A 61 3.53 -2.60 5.02
CA VAL A 61 3.97 -3.86 5.64
C VAL A 61 3.36 -3.96 7.04
N PRO A 62 2.51 -4.97 7.31
CA PRO A 62 1.95 -5.16 8.64
C PRO A 62 3.05 -5.37 9.67
N GLN A 63 2.96 -4.67 10.81
CA GLN A 63 4.00 -4.66 11.84
C GLN A 63 4.44 -6.06 12.33
N HIS A 64 3.54 -7.05 12.34
CA HIS A 64 3.85 -8.43 12.73
C HIS A 64 4.93 -9.06 11.84
N PHE A 65 4.84 -8.89 10.52
CA PHE A 65 5.84 -9.40 9.57
C PHE A 65 7.21 -8.72 9.79
N MET A 66 7.20 -7.42 10.07
CA MET A 66 8.43 -6.68 10.33
C MET A 66 9.11 -7.09 11.63
N ARG A 67 8.33 -7.42 12.68
CA ARG A 67 8.86 -7.81 14.00
C ARG A 67 9.34 -9.26 14.06
N GLN A 68 8.66 -10.18 13.38
CA GLN A 68 8.93 -11.61 13.47
C GLN A 68 9.83 -12.14 12.35
N GLY A 69 10.15 -11.30 11.35
CA GLY A 69 10.98 -11.70 10.21
C GLY A 69 10.28 -12.71 9.28
N GLU A 70 8.96 -12.80 9.35
CA GLU A 70 8.16 -13.70 8.52
C GLU A 70 8.14 -13.26 7.05
N ILE A 71 7.88 -14.21 6.16
CA ILE A 71 7.77 -13.96 4.73
C ILE A 71 6.49 -13.15 4.47
N PHE A 72 6.67 -11.88 4.12
CA PHE A 72 5.59 -11.02 3.65
C PHE A 72 5.43 -11.17 2.14
N GLU A 73 4.29 -11.72 1.69
CA GLU A 73 4.01 -11.91 0.25
C GLU A 73 4.02 -10.59 -0.53
N GLY A 74 3.66 -9.46 0.10
CA GLY A 74 3.76 -8.13 -0.51
C GLY A 74 5.21 -7.73 -0.87
N LYS A 75 6.21 -8.30 -0.21
CA LYS A 75 7.63 -8.10 -0.56
C LYS A 75 7.98 -8.75 -1.90
N LYS A 76 7.49 -9.96 -2.15
CA LYS A 76 7.68 -10.65 -3.44
C LYS A 76 7.05 -9.87 -4.59
N LEU A 77 5.86 -9.30 -4.35
CA LEU A 77 5.20 -8.41 -5.30
C LEU A 77 6.06 -7.17 -5.59
N GLY A 78 6.63 -6.54 -4.56
CA GLY A 78 7.53 -5.40 -4.71
C GLY A 78 8.78 -5.72 -5.54
N GLU A 79 9.40 -6.88 -5.32
CA GLU A 79 10.54 -7.34 -6.11
C GLU A 79 10.19 -7.55 -7.60
N GLU A 80 9.04 -8.15 -7.89
CA GLU A 80 8.55 -8.34 -9.26
C GLU A 80 8.20 -7.01 -9.94
N ILE A 81 7.60 -6.06 -9.22
CA ILE A 81 7.34 -4.70 -9.72
C ILE A 81 8.66 -4.03 -10.07
N LYS A 82 9.62 -3.98 -9.14
CA LYS A 82 10.94 -3.36 -9.35
C LYS A 82 11.63 -3.97 -10.57
N LYS A 83 11.59 -5.30 -10.70
CA LYS A 83 12.20 -6.03 -11.81
C LYS A 83 11.56 -5.72 -13.16
N LYS A 84 10.23 -5.61 -13.23
CA LYS A 84 9.49 -5.41 -14.49
C LYS A 84 9.34 -3.96 -14.90
N SER A 85 9.22 -3.03 -13.95
CA SER A 85 9.02 -1.60 -14.23
C SER A 85 10.32 -0.79 -14.20
N GLY A 86 11.34 -1.25 -13.47
CA GLY A 86 12.57 -0.50 -13.22
C GLY A 86 12.44 0.62 -12.17
N TYR A 87 11.26 0.78 -11.56
CA TYR A 87 11.00 1.80 -10.55
C TYR A 87 11.35 1.33 -9.13
N GLU A 88 11.70 2.29 -8.28
CA GLU A 88 12.06 2.01 -6.90
C GLU A 88 10.83 1.61 -6.08
N VAL A 89 11.05 0.67 -5.14
CA VAL A 89 10.01 0.14 -4.27
C VAL A 89 10.43 0.33 -2.82
N TYR A 90 9.60 1.06 -2.08
CA TYR A 90 9.76 1.38 -0.67
C TYR A 90 8.74 0.61 0.17
N TYR A 91 9.07 0.44 1.44
CA TYR A 91 8.21 -0.28 2.39
C TYR A 91 7.89 0.63 3.57
N GLN A 92 6.60 0.77 3.87
CA GLN A 92 6.12 1.58 4.98
C GLN A 92 5.56 0.68 6.07
N ASN A 93 6.01 0.88 7.31
CA ASN A 93 5.48 0.12 8.44
C ASN A 93 4.02 0.52 8.71
N GLU A 94 3.11 -0.44 8.61
CA GLU A 94 1.71 -0.27 8.96
C GLU A 94 1.50 -0.48 10.46
N MET A 95 1.29 0.61 11.18
CA MET A 95 0.71 0.52 12.52
C MET A 95 -0.79 0.24 12.38
N PHE A 96 -1.18 -1.04 12.45
CA PHE A 96 -2.57 -1.48 12.57
C PHE A 96 -3.16 -1.17 13.95
N THR A 97 -3.18 0.11 14.36
CA THR A 97 -3.79 0.52 15.63
C THR A 97 -5.29 0.20 15.66
N THR A 98 -5.96 0.13 14.50
CA THR A 98 -7.41 -0.14 14.44
C THR A 98 -7.75 -1.64 14.33
N LYS A 99 -7.01 -2.47 13.58
CA LYS A 99 -7.31 -3.91 13.48
C LYS A 99 -6.86 -4.67 14.74
N MET A 100 -5.67 -4.38 15.28
CA MET A 100 -5.19 -5.05 16.49
C MET A 100 -5.98 -4.65 17.74
N ALA A 101 -6.39 -3.38 17.88
CA ALA A 101 -7.26 -2.97 18.97
C ALA A 101 -8.68 -3.57 18.90
N ASN A 102 -9.14 -3.96 17.70
CA ASN A 102 -10.48 -4.53 17.50
C ASN A 102 -10.58 -6.04 17.71
N VAL A 103 -9.47 -6.81 17.69
CA VAL A 103 -9.51 -8.24 18.06
C VAL A 103 -10.08 -8.39 19.48
N ASN A 104 -9.66 -7.52 20.40
CA ASN A 104 -10.17 -7.46 21.76
C ASN A 104 -11.63 -6.97 21.88
N LEU A 105 -12.13 -6.17 20.92
CA LEU A 105 -13.50 -5.62 20.95
C LEU A 105 -14.54 -6.58 20.33
N ILE A 106 -14.12 -7.38 19.34
CA ILE A 106 -14.95 -8.43 18.74
C ILE A 106 -15.21 -9.54 19.76
N GLU A 107 -14.21 -9.92 20.56
CA GLU A 107 -14.38 -10.87 21.68
C GLU A 107 -15.35 -10.36 22.76
N GLN A 108 -15.52 -9.04 22.88
CA GLN A 108 -16.41 -8.40 23.86
C GLN A 108 -17.80 -8.03 23.29
N GLY A 109 -18.15 -8.49 22.08
CA GLY A 109 -19.49 -8.33 21.51
C GLY A 109 -19.91 -6.88 21.20
N LYS A 110 -18.98 -5.92 21.20
CA LYS A 110 -19.28 -4.50 20.98
C LYS A 110 -18.63 -3.97 19.70
N ARG A 111 -19.51 -3.53 18.80
CA ARG A 111 -19.33 -2.76 17.56
C ARG A 111 -19.09 -3.56 16.28
N LYS A 112 -19.96 -3.28 15.30
CA LYS A 112 -19.74 -3.56 13.88
C LYS A 112 -18.42 -2.93 13.44
N ILE A 113 -17.63 -3.74 12.73
CA ILE A 113 -16.49 -3.31 11.93
C ILE A 113 -16.93 -2.09 11.12
N LYS A 114 -16.33 -0.92 11.37
CA LYS A 114 -16.36 0.14 10.37
C LYS A 114 -15.59 -0.46 9.20
N ASN A 115 -16.29 -0.81 8.11
CA ASN A 115 -15.64 -1.29 6.89
C ASN A 115 -14.62 -0.23 6.49
N PHE A 116 -13.37 -0.43 6.88
CA PHE A 116 -12.27 0.38 6.42
C PHE A 116 -12.19 0.11 4.93
N ASP A 117 -12.47 1.13 4.13
CA ASP A 117 -12.35 1.02 2.68
C ASP A 117 -10.87 0.76 2.37
N ASP A 118 -10.58 -0.32 1.65
CA ASP A 118 -9.21 -0.70 1.27
C ASP A 118 -8.49 0.47 0.57
N LYS A 119 -9.26 1.29 -0.16
CA LYS A 119 -8.80 2.53 -0.79
C LYS A 119 -8.27 3.55 0.23
N GLU A 120 -8.95 3.72 1.36
CA GLU A 120 -8.54 4.66 2.40
C GLU A 120 -7.31 4.15 3.17
N ALA A 121 -7.18 2.84 3.35
CA ALA A 121 -5.99 2.25 3.96
C ALA A 121 -4.73 2.57 3.13
N ALA A 122 -4.78 2.32 1.81
CA ALA A 122 -3.67 2.64 0.92
C ALA A 122 -3.31 4.13 0.91
N ARG A 123 -4.32 5.02 0.97
CA ARG A 123 -4.12 6.46 1.07
C ARG A 123 -3.37 6.85 2.35
N ILE A 124 -3.78 6.29 3.49
CA ILE A 124 -3.15 6.55 4.79
C ILE A 124 -1.69 6.07 4.79
N ILE A 125 -1.43 4.87 4.26
CA ILE A 125 -0.08 4.31 4.15
C ILE A 125 0.82 5.23 3.33
N LEU A 126 0.35 5.64 2.15
CA LEU A 126 1.13 6.51 1.28
C LEU A 126 1.36 7.88 1.92
N GLN A 127 0.34 8.47 2.56
CA GLN A 127 0.48 9.74 3.25
C GLN A 127 1.52 9.67 4.37
N GLN A 128 1.47 8.63 5.20
CA GLN A 128 2.43 8.44 6.29
C GLN A 128 3.87 8.35 5.77
N TRP A 129 4.09 7.63 4.66
CA TRP A 129 5.41 7.55 4.06
C TRP A 129 5.89 8.91 3.52
N LEU A 130 5.02 9.65 2.83
CA LEU A 130 5.34 10.99 2.30
C LEU A 130 5.65 12.01 3.41
N ASP A 131 4.92 11.93 4.53
CA ASP A 131 5.13 12.79 5.70
C ASP A 131 6.49 12.52 6.36
N ASN A 132 7.00 11.28 6.27
CA ASN A 132 8.30 10.86 6.80
C ASN A 132 9.49 11.22 5.89
N LEU A 133 9.26 11.65 4.64
CA LEU A 133 10.32 12.12 3.74
C LEU A 133 10.81 13.55 4.07
N LYS A 134 10.49 14.08 5.24
CA LYS A 134 10.90 15.41 5.69
C LYS A 134 12.28 15.38 6.33
#